data_AF-A0A2P5X624-F1
#
_entry.id   AF-A0A2P5X624-F1
#
_cell.length_a   1.000
_cell.length_b   1.000
_cell.length_c   1.000
_cell.angle_alpha   90.00
_cell.angle_beta   90.00
_cell.angle_gamma   90.00
#
_symmetry.space_group_name_H-M   'P 1'
#
loop_
_entity.id
_entity.type
_entity.pdbx_description
1 polymer ?
#
loop_
_entity_poly.entity_id
_entity_poly.type
_entity_poly.pdbx_seq_one_letter_code
_entity_poly.pdbx_strand_id
1 'polypeptide(L)'
;MSSQRTMYKSGIPSKLSFKYSNFISPVRGSKQWSSLSNMLPILPPTLRRPPGRTTKVKRKEPDETQTIERLSKRGVDMRCSKCKRIGHNKKSCKGEVGQNIPVKRHKVGVPTQQQATPN
;
A
#
# COMPACT_ATOMS: atom_id res chain seq x y z
N MET A 1 -43.09 36.80 -36.81
CA MET A 1 -42.30 36.74 -35.56
C MET A 1 -42.56 35.38 -34.93
N SER A 2 -41.62 34.45 -35.13
CA SER A 2 -41.42 33.20 -34.40
C SER A 2 -41.64 33.38 -32.88
N SER A 3 -42.05 32.42 -32.06
CA SER A 3 -42.22 30.98 -32.20
C SER A 3 -42.50 30.42 -30.79
N GLN A 4 -43.44 29.47 -30.71
CA GLN A 4 -43.43 28.30 -29.81
C GLN A 4 -43.59 28.46 -28.29
N ARG A 5 -44.79 28.03 -27.84
CA ARG A 5 -45.02 26.88 -26.94
C ARG A 5 -44.23 26.83 -25.63
N THR A 6 -44.92 27.14 -24.53
CA THR A 6 -44.51 26.83 -23.16
C THR A 6 -44.51 25.31 -22.93
N MET A 7 -43.33 24.72 -22.74
CA MET A 7 -43.17 23.32 -22.33
C MET A 7 -43.08 23.25 -20.80
N TYR A 8 -43.95 22.43 -20.23
CA TYR A 8 -43.93 21.86 -18.88
C TYR A 8 -42.53 21.82 -18.22
N LYS A 9 -42.36 22.49 -17.07
CA LYS A 9 -41.30 22.17 -16.11
C LYS A 9 -41.93 21.47 -14.92
N SER A 10 -42.02 20.15 -15.01
CA SER A 10 -42.33 19.25 -13.90
C SER A 10 -41.35 19.50 -12.75
N GLY A 11 -41.90 19.92 -11.60
CA GLY A 11 -41.15 20.17 -10.37
C GLY A 11 -40.49 18.91 -9.82
N ILE A 12 -39.23 19.03 -9.46
CA ILE A 12 -38.50 18.03 -8.68
C ILE A 12 -39.05 18.10 -7.23
N PRO A 13 -39.53 17.00 -6.64
CA PRO A 13 -40.09 17.04 -5.28
C PRO A 13 -39.03 17.43 -4.24
N SER A 14 -39.40 18.43 -3.44
CA SER A 14 -38.64 19.24 -2.49
C SER A 14 -38.05 18.51 -1.27
N LYS A 15 -37.90 17.19 -1.31
CA LYS A 15 -37.47 16.40 -0.13
C LYS A 15 -35.97 16.48 0.16
N LEU A 16 -35.16 16.99 -0.78
CA LEU A 16 -33.72 17.21 -0.59
C LEU A 16 -33.40 18.57 0.06
N SER A 17 -34.36 19.50 0.10
CA SER A 17 -34.12 20.92 0.43
C SER A 17 -34.00 21.21 1.94
N PHE A 18 -34.63 20.42 2.81
CA PHE A 18 -34.73 20.78 4.23
C PHE A 18 -33.46 20.46 5.04
N LYS A 19 -32.64 19.51 4.58
CA LYS A 19 -31.42 19.05 5.28
C LYS A 19 -30.20 19.93 5.07
N TYR A 20 -30.15 20.69 3.97
CA TYR A 20 -29.06 21.62 3.65
C TYR A 20 -29.42 23.08 3.94
N SER A 21 -30.50 23.31 4.70
CA SER A 21 -30.96 24.65 5.13
C SER A 21 -29.99 25.33 6.09
N ASN A 22 -29.22 24.55 6.86
CA ASN A 22 -28.11 25.05 7.63
C ASN A 22 -26.97 25.35 6.66
N PHE A 23 -26.79 26.62 6.35
CA PHE A 23 -25.83 27.17 5.40
C PHE A 23 -24.42 26.61 5.60
N ILE A 24 -24.09 25.53 4.88
CA ILE A 24 -22.71 25.16 4.63
C ILE A 24 -22.20 26.18 3.62
N SER A 25 -21.49 27.20 4.10
CA SER A 25 -20.83 28.15 3.22
C SER A 25 -19.94 27.39 2.24
N PRO A 26 -20.01 27.71 0.94
CA PRO A 26 -19.17 27.05 -0.04
C PRO A 26 -17.70 27.26 0.33
N VAL A 27 -16.92 26.20 0.29
CA VAL A 27 -15.46 26.29 0.47
C VAL A 27 -14.91 27.09 -0.70
N ARG A 28 -14.05 28.08 -0.40
CA ARG A 28 -13.35 28.88 -1.41
C ARG A 28 -12.69 27.95 -2.44
N GLY A 29 -12.82 28.30 -3.72
CA GLY A 29 -12.21 27.51 -4.79
C GLY A 29 -10.67 27.60 -4.75
N SER A 30 -9.98 26.64 -5.39
CA SER A 30 -8.51 26.59 -5.41
C SER A 30 -7.85 27.89 -5.89
N LYS A 31 -8.50 28.61 -6.82
CA LYS A 31 -8.05 29.92 -7.34
C LYS A 31 -8.11 31.06 -6.31
N GLN A 32 -8.91 30.91 -5.25
CA GLN A 32 -9.11 31.90 -4.18
C GLN A 32 -8.28 31.58 -2.93
N TRP A 33 -7.50 30.50 -2.95
CA TRP A 33 -6.60 30.17 -1.84
C TRP A 33 -5.39 31.08 -1.87
N SER A 34 -4.96 31.56 -0.70
CA SER A 34 -3.75 32.36 -0.57
C SER A 34 -2.54 31.55 -1.06
N SER A 35 -1.70 32.16 -1.88
CA SER A 35 -0.44 31.53 -2.33
C SER A 35 0.51 31.46 -1.14
N LEU A 36 0.76 30.25 -0.65
CA LEU A 36 1.67 30.00 0.47
C LEU A 36 3.11 29.95 -0.05
N SER A 37 3.75 31.12 -0.21
CA SER A 37 5.11 31.24 -0.78
C SER A 37 6.22 30.70 0.15
N ASN A 38 5.97 30.59 1.45
CA ASN A 38 7.00 30.31 2.47
C ASN A 38 6.71 29.04 3.30
N MET A 39 5.93 28.09 2.76
CA MET A 39 5.63 26.85 3.46
C MET A 39 6.54 25.71 3.02
N LEU A 40 7.00 24.91 4.00
CA LEU A 40 7.70 23.66 3.71
C LEU A 40 6.79 22.74 2.88
N PRO A 41 7.32 22.06 1.86
CA PRO A 41 6.55 21.08 1.10
C PRO A 41 5.95 20.03 2.02
N ILE A 42 4.64 19.79 1.90
CA ILE A 42 3.98 18.69 2.60
C ILE A 42 4.52 17.40 2.01
N LEU A 43 5.25 16.64 2.81
CA LEU A 43 5.72 15.32 2.40
C LEU A 43 4.53 14.36 2.32
N PRO A 44 4.46 13.52 1.27
CA PRO A 44 3.43 12.50 1.22
C PRO A 44 3.56 11.56 2.42
N PRO A 45 2.45 10.98 2.90
CA PRO A 45 2.52 9.95 3.91
C PRO A 45 3.41 8.82 3.41
N THR A 46 4.18 8.25 4.34
CA THR A 46 5.05 7.11 3.99
C THR A 46 4.21 5.97 3.44
N LEU A 47 4.60 5.45 2.27
CA LEU A 47 3.95 4.29 1.69
C LEU A 47 4.20 3.08 2.59
N ARG A 48 3.16 2.62 3.30
CA ARG A 48 3.19 1.37 4.06
C ARG A 48 2.49 0.30 3.25
N ARG A 49 3.09 -0.90 3.23
CA ARG A 49 2.40 -2.08 2.68
C ARG A 49 1.22 -2.37 3.61
N PRO A 50 -0.01 -2.52 3.09
CA PRO A 50 -1.12 -2.93 3.93
C PRO A 50 -0.80 -4.29 4.56
N PRO A 51 -1.29 -4.56 5.78
CA PRO A 51 -1.21 -5.91 6.34
C PRO A 51 -1.80 -6.90 5.32
N GLY A 52 -1.08 -8.00 5.10
CA GLY A 52 -1.54 -9.03 4.18
C GLY A 52 -2.85 -9.65 4.66
N ARG A 53 -3.59 -10.26 3.73
CA ARG A 53 -4.76 -11.07 4.08
C ARG A 53 -4.34 -12.16 5.07
N THR A 54 -5.01 -12.25 6.21
CA THR A 54 -4.80 -13.36 7.14
C THR A 54 -5.16 -14.66 6.44
N THR A 55 -4.24 -15.62 6.47
CA THR A 55 -4.51 -16.95 5.93
C THR A 55 -5.49 -17.64 6.86
N LYS A 56 -6.65 -18.06 6.33
CA LYS A 56 -7.57 -18.93 7.07
C LYS A 56 -6.91 -20.29 7.20
N VAL A 57 -6.53 -20.68 8.42
CA VAL A 57 -6.10 -22.05 8.71
C VAL A 57 -7.35 -22.91 8.77
N LYS A 58 -7.48 -23.88 7.85
CA LYS A 58 -8.54 -24.89 7.91
C LYS A 58 -8.33 -25.72 9.20
N ARG A 59 -9.36 -25.88 10.03
CA ARG A 59 -9.33 -26.88 11.10
C ARG A 59 -9.29 -28.26 10.46
N LYS A 60 -8.32 -29.07 10.86
CA LYS A 60 -8.23 -30.48 10.45
C LYS A 60 -9.09 -31.32 11.37
N GLU A 61 -9.85 -32.24 10.80
CA GLU A 61 -10.56 -33.27 11.56
C GLU A 61 -9.57 -34.25 12.20
N PRO A 62 -9.92 -34.91 13.31
CA PRO A 62 -9.00 -35.78 14.07
C PRO A 62 -8.44 -36.97 13.27
N ASP A 63 -9.10 -37.35 12.18
CA ASP A 63 -8.70 -38.44 11.29
C ASP A 63 -7.81 -37.98 10.11
N GLU A 64 -7.60 -36.68 9.92
CA GLU A 64 -6.74 -36.20 8.83
C GLU A 64 -5.26 -36.49 9.13
N THR A 65 -4.62 -37.35 8.33
CA THR A 65 -3.18 -37.60 8.42
C THR A 65 -2.39 -36.29 8.33
N GLN A 66 -1.55 -36.01 9.32
CA GLN A 66 -0.61 -34.91 9.27
C GLN A 66 0.52 -35.30 8.32
N THR A 67 0.34 -35.08 7.01
CA THR A 67 1.43 -35.23 6.04
C THR A 67 2.43 -34.08 6.28
N ILE A 68 3.30 -34.25 7.27
CA ILE A 68 4.46 -33.38 7.52
C ILE A 68 5.65 -33.95 6.74
N GLU A 69 5.46 -34.34 5.49
CA GLU A 69 6.60 -34.53 4.60
C GLU A 69 7.02 -33.15 4.09
N ARG A 70 7.55 -32.33 5.00
CA ARG A 70 8.17 -31.05 4.63
C ARG A 70 9.50 -31.41 3.99
N LEU A 71 9.52 -31.48 2.66
CA LEU A 71 10.77 -31.56 1.90
C LEU A 71 11.65 -30.37 2.29
N SER A 72 12.62 -30.66 3.16
CA SER A 72 13.53 -29.68 3.71
C SER A 72 14.55 -29.34 2.63
N LYS A 73 14.66 -28.06 2.25
CA LYS A 73 15.76 -27.59 1.39
C LYS A 73 17.10 -27.49 2.14
N ARG A 74 17.19 -28.04 3.35
CA ARG A 74 18.40 -28.05 4.17
C ARG A 74 19.44 -28.90 3.45
N GLY A 75 20.59 -28.31 3.11
CA GLY A 75 21.67 -28.94 2.34
C GLY A 75 21.64 -28.72 0.83
N VAL A 76 20.64 -28.00 0.28
CA VAL A 76 20.62 -27.65 -1.15
C VAL A 76 21.30 -26.32 -1.39
N ASP A 77 22.36 -26.32 -2.20
CA ASP A 77 23.04 -25.09 -2.63
C ASP A 77 22.14 -24.25 -3.54
N MET A 78 21.75 -23.08 -3.05
CA MET A 78 20.95 -22.12 -3.80
C MET A 78 21.79 -21.43 -4.87
N ARG A 79 21.71 -21.95 -6.10
CA ARG A 79 22.36 -21.37 -7.30
C ARG A 79 21.47 -20.32 -7.97
N CYS A 80 22.04 -19.15 -8.24
CA CYS A 80 21.35 -18.09 -8.97
C CYS A 80 21.10 -18.50 -10.43
N SER A 81 19.85 -18.49 -10.90
CA SER A 81 19.55 -18.81 -12.30
C SER A 81 20.06 -17.79 -13.33
N LYS A 82 20.37 -16.55 -12.90
CA LYS A 82 20.92 -15.50 -13.78
C LYS A 82 22.44 -15.65 -13.99
N CYS A 83 23.21 -15.72 -12.91
CA CYS A 83 24.68 -15.69 -12.98
C CYS A 83 25.34 -17.04 -12.63
N LYS A 84 24.54 -18.07 -12.34
CA LYS A 84 24.98 -19.45 -12.01
C LYS A 84 25.91 -19.56 -10.78
N ARG A 85 26.08 -18.49 -9.98
CA ARG A 85 26.83 -18.49 -8.71
C ARG A 85 25.96 -18.88 -7.52
N ILE A 86 26.59 -19.43 -6.48
CA ILE A 86 25.95 -19.84 -5.21
C ILE A 86 25.92 -18.63 -4.24
N GLY A 87 24.99 -18.62 -3.29
CA GLY A 87 24.93 -17.63 -2.20
C GLY A 87 23.93 -16.48 -2.41
N HIS A 88 23.25 -16.45 -3.56
CA HIS A 88 22.17 -15.51 -3.82
C HIS A 88 21.18 -16.06 -4.84
N ASN A 89 19.96 -15.50 -4.87
CA ASN A 89 18.94 -15.90 -5.83
C ASN A 89 18.81 -14.84 -6.95
N LYS A 90 18.00 -15.15 -7.98
CA LYS A 90 17.73 -14.23 -9.10
C LYS A 90 17.31 -12.82 -8.66
N LYS A 91 16.61 -12.69 -7.52
CA LYS A 91 16.09 -11.40 -7.00
C LYS A 91 17.18 -10.54 -6.35
N SER A 92 18.20 -11.14 -5.74
CA SER A 92 19.34 -10.42 -5.14
C SER A 92 20.61 -10.44 -5.99
N CYS A 93 20.51 -10.94 -7.22
CA CYS A 93 21.61 -10.98 -8.18
C CYS A 93 22.03 -9.57 -8.60
N LYS A 94 23.30 -9.23 -8.33
CA LYS A 94 23.96 -7.99 -8.76
C LYS A 94 24.66 -8.11 -10.12
N GLY A 95 24.61 -9.28 -10.76
CA GLY A 95 25.27 -9.52 -12.05
C GLY A 95 24.73 -8.64 -13.18
N GLU A 96 25.67 -8.15 -13.99
CA GLU A 96 25.47 -7.28 -15.15
C GLU A 96 24.89 -8.08 -16.33
N VAL A 97 23.61 -8.39 -16.30
CA VAL A 97 22.86 -8.70 -17.53
C VAL A 97 21.49 -8.05 -17.40
N GLY A 98 21.40 -6.81 -17.92
CA GLY A 98 20.16 -6.04 -18.03
C GLY A 98 19.73 -5.30 -16.75
N GLN A 99 20.08 -4.01 -16.71
CA GLN A 99 19.41 -2.92 -15.96
C GLN A 99 19.17 -3.16 -14.46
N ASN A 100 20.14 -2.73 -13.64
CA ASN A 100 19.99 -2.60 -12.19
C ASN A 100 19.39 -1.23 -11.87
N ILE A 101 18.12 -1.15 -11.48
CA ILE A 101 17.67 -0.04 -10.62
C ILE A 101 18.04 -0.46 -9.18
N PRO A 102 18.97 0.25 -8.50
CA PRO A 102 19.35 -0.09 -7.15
C PRO A 102 18.20 0.28 -6.21
N VAL A 103 17.33 -0.67 -5.90
CA VAL A 103 16.40 -0.53 -4.77
C VAL A 103 17.23 -0.61 -3.49
N LYS A 104 17.53 0.56 -2.91
CA LYS A 104 18.20 0.67 -1.61
C LYS A 104 17.34 -0.04 -0.56
N ARG A 105 17.79 -1.22 -0.12
CA ARG A 105 17.21 -1.91 1.04
C ARG A 105 17.78 -1.24 2.28
N HIS A 106 16.95 -0.54 3.04
CA HIS A 106 17.34 -0.05 4.36
C HIS A 106 17.64 -1.27 5.24
N LYS A 107 18.91 -1.44 5.61
CA LYS A 107 19.28 -2.34 6.71
C LYS A 107 18.86 -1.65 7.99
N VAL A 108 17.70 -2.04 8.54
CA VAL A 108 17.39 -1.73 9.94
C VAL A 108 18.22 -2.72 10.76
N GLY A 109 19.46 -2.35 11.05
CA GLY A 109 20.22 -3.00 12.10
C GLY A 109 19.58 -2.59 13.42
N VAL A 110 18.99 -3.55 14.13
CA VAL A 110 18.65 -3.39 15.54
C VAL A 110 19.97 -3.59 16.30
N PRO A 111 20.49 -2.59 17.03
CA PRO A 111 21.52 -2.85 18.01
C PRO A 111 20.84 -3.51 19.21
N THR A 112 20.99 -4.83 19.34
CA THR A 112 20.66 -5.54 20.58
C THR A 112 21.69 -5.11 21.63
N GLN A 113 21.34 -4.15 22.48
CA GLN A 113 22.10 -3.91 23.70
C GLN A 113 21.79 -5.05 24.68
N GLN A 114 22.71 -6.01 24.78
CA GLN A 114 22.76 -6.89 25.93
C GLN A 114 23.35 -6.07 27.07
N GLN A 115 22.54 -5.75 28.09
CA GLN A 115 23.07 -5.24 29.35
C GLN A 115 23.57 -6.44 30.16
N ALA A 116 24.85 -6.39 30.49
CA ALA A 116 25.54 -7.35 31.31
C ALA A 116 25.59 -6.85 32.77
N THR A 117 25.30 -7.76 33.71
CA THR A 117 25.87 -7.90 35.08
C THR A 117 25.50 -6.85 36.15
N PRO A 118 25.74 -7.06 37.47
CA PRO A 118 26.47 -8.16 38.15
C PRO A 118 25.81 -8.75 39.43
N ASN A 119 26.41 -9.89 39.85
CA ASN A 119 26.54 -10.49 41.20
C ASN A 119 25.50 -10.14 42.28
#